data_AF-A0A938YHR2-F1
#
_entry.id   AF-A0A938YHR2-F1
#
_cell.length_a   1.000
_cell.length_b   1.000
_cell.length_c   1.000
_cell.angle_alpha   90.00
_cell.angle_beta   90.00
_cell.angle_gamma   90.00
#
_symmetry.space_group_name_H-M   'P 1'
#
loop_
_entity.id
_entity.type
_entity.pdbx_description
1 polymer ?
#
loop_
_entity_poly.entity_id
_entity_poly.type
_entity_poly.pdbx_seq_one_letter_code
_entity_poly.pdbx_strand_id
1 'polypeptide(L)'
;MGGFAFDKDAGEPCRNLQEDFGCGIHAQLRERGFPGCTVFDCQGAGQKVTQLTFAGRDWRDEDADREFMFATFHVMRPLHELLWYVVDALARPAASALHTELDRAYEHIDALTRRSAEEIMRSDLTGERERVREVLIRASALVRAGVRTGRRPTRAGRRAQPGADLMGADLSGQDLRGVDLRGARLIAADLRGCDLREADLIGADLRNTDLSDADLSTALYLTQMQVNAARGSRATRLPSRLRRPSHWS
;
A
#
# COMPACT_ATOMS: atom_id res chain seq x y z
N MET A 1 -8.55 8.28 17.20
CA MET A 1 -7.34 8.47 18.02
C MET A 1 -6.22 7.67 17.35
N GLY A 2 -5.25 8.37 16.76
CA GLY A 2 -4.21 7.77 15.91
C GLY A 2 -3.42 6.73 16.67
N GLY A 3 -3.04 5.62 16.04
CA GLY A 3 -2.46 4.43 16.70
C GLY A 3 -1.05 4.65 17.29
N PHE A 4 -0.87 5.68 18.09
CA PHE A 4 0.37 6.10 18.75
C PHE A 4 0.05 6.50 20.19
N ALA A 5 0.93 6.15 21.12
CA ALA A 5 0.67 6.33 22.55
C ALA A 5 0.90 7.76 23.07
N PHE A 6 1.42 8.65 22.23
CA PHE A 6 1.65 10.06 22.53
C PHE A 6 1.68 10.88 21.25
N ASP A 7 1.39 12.16 21.37
CA ASP A 7 1.53 13.16 20.30
C ASP A 7 2.92 13.80 20.36
N LYS A 8 3.42 14.21 19.20
CA LYS A 8 4.69 14.92 19.02
C LYS A 8 4.62 15.77 17.76
N ASP A 9 5.53 16.73 17.62
CA ASP A 9 5.55 17.58 16.43
C ASP A 9 6.03 16.81 15.18
N ALA A 10 5.66 17.32 14.00
CA ALA A 10 6.17 16.82 12.74
C ALA A 10 7.69 17.04 12.65
N GLY A 11 8.43 16.06 12.15
CA GLY A 11 9.90 16.10 12.09
C GLY A 11 10.61 15.79 13.41
N GLU A 12 9.90 15.76 14.55
CA GLU A 12 10.49 15.31 15.80
C GLU A 12 10.69 13.77 15.78
N PRO A 13 11.89 13.23 16.06
CA PRO A 13 12.08 11.78 16.13
C PRO A 13 11.23 11.14 17.23
N CYS A 14 10.86 9.86 17.06
CA CYS A 14 10.18 9.13 18.12
C CYS A 14 11.10 8.96 19.33
N ARG A 15 10.61 9.17 20.56
CA ARG A 15 11.38 8.97 21.81
C ARG A 15 11.92 7.55 22.01
N ASN A 16 11.38 6.57 21.29
CA ASN A 16 11.86 5.18 21.32
C ASN A 16 12.90 4.88 20.22
N LEU A 17 13.29 5.88 19.41
CA LEU A 17 14.32 5.74 18.38
C LEU A 17 15.70 5.69 19.03
N GLN A 18 16.47 4.65 18.71
CA GLN A 18 17.81 4.43 19.22
C GLN A 18 18.88 5.05 18.29
N GLU A 19 20.13 5.06 18.75
CA GLU A 19 21.27 5.58 17.99
C GLU A 19 21.48 4.82 16.68
N ASP A 20 21.18 3.53 16.64
CA ASP A 20 21.28 2.67 15.45
C ASP A 20 20.08 2.77 14.49
N PHE A 21 19.20 3.76 14.68
CA PHE A 21 17.93 3.93 13.97
C PHE A 21 16.90 2.82 14.21
N GLY A 22 17.17 1.90 15.14
CA GLY A 22 16.24 0.90 15.62
C GLY A 22 15.16 1.50 16.52
N CYS A 23 14.05 0.76 16.67
CA CYS A 23 13.05 1.07 17.69
C CYS A 23 13.30 0.21 18.92
N GLY A 24 13.66 0.82 20.06
CA GLY A 24 14.00 0.09 21.29
C GLY A 24 12.84 -0.71 21.91
N ILE A 25 11.64 -0.57 21.36
CA ILE A 25 10.44 -1.26 21.83
C ILE A 25 9.74 -2.03 20.70
N HIS A 26 10.44 -2.29 19.59
CA HIS A 26 9.85 -2.82 18.36
C HIS A 26 8.99 -4.08 18.60
N ALA A 27 9.48 -5.00 19.44
CA ALA A 27 8.80 -6.24 19.79
C ALA A 27 7.50 -6.07 20.60
N GLN A 28 7.24 -4.88 21.16
CA GLN A 28 6.13 -4.58 22.05
C GLN A 28 5.28 -3.40 21.57
N LEU A 29 5.40 -3.02 20.29
CA LEU A 29 4.76 -1.79 19.77
C LEU A 29 3.25 -1.80 19.97
N ARG A 30 2.57 -2.92 19.69
CA ARG A 30 1.10 -3.00 19.80
C ARG A 30 0.65 -2.93 21.26
N GLU A 31 1.31 -3.67 22.14
CA GLU A 31 1.03 -3.70 23.58
C GLU A 31 1.26 -2.33 24.23
N ARG A 32 2.25 -1.59 23.75
CA ARG A 32 2.58 -0.25 24.25
C ARG A 32 1.83 0.90 23.57
N GLY A 33 0.80 0.60 22.76
CA GLY A 33 -0.07 1.61 22.15
C GLY A 33 0.48 2.26 20.87
N PHE A 34 1.38 1.58 20.15
CA PHE A 34 1.92 1.99 18.86
C PHE A 34 1.49 1.09 17.67
N PRO A 35 0.22 0.66 17.54
CA PRO A 35 -0.19 -0.15 16.40
C PRO A 35 0.05 0.56 15.06
N GLY A 36 0.01 1.89 15.01
CA GLY A 36 0.33 2.68 13.82
C GLY A 36 1.76 2.49 13.32
N CYS A 37 2.74 2.31 14.22
CA CYS A 37 4.13 2.02 13.86
C CYS A 37 4.27 0.65 13.16
N THR A 38 3.41 -0.31 13.49
CA THR A 38 3.46 -1.66 12.90
C THR A 38 2.79 -1.74 11.53
N VAL A 39 2.06 -0.70 11.14
CA VAL A 39 1.37 -0.62 9.85
C VAL A 39 2.26 -0.06 8.76
N PHE A 40 3.11 0.90 9.12
CA PHE A 40 3.93 1.65 8.18
C PHE A 40 4.88 0.75 7.36
N ASP A 41 4.87 0.98 6.05
CA ASP A 41 5.86 0.47 5.11
C ASP A 41 6.14 1.59 4.11
N CYS A 42 7.41 1.78 3.74
CA CYS A 42 7.84 2.80 2.77
C CYS A 42 8.31 2.23 1.43
N GLN A 43 8.20 0.91 1.22
CA GLN A 43 8.54 0.25 -0.04
C GLN A 43 9.97 0.60 -0.53
N GLY A 44 10.90 0.76 0.40
CA GLY A 44 12.29 1.12 0.12
C GLY A 44 12.55 2.61 -0.13
N ALA A 45 11.54 3.48 -0.11
CA ALA A 45 11.71 4.91 -0.34
C ALA A 45 12.70 5.57 0.66
N GLY A 46 12.70 5.13 1.92
CA GLY A 46 13.63 5.67 2.93
C GLY A 46 15.09 5.30 2.63
N GLN A 47 15.32 4.06 2.18
CA GLN A 47 16.64 3.62 1.71
C GLN A 47 17.06 4.37 0.45
N LYS A 48 16.14 4.61 -0.49
CA LYS A 48 16.38 5.40 -1.70
C LYS A 48 16.84 6.82 -1.34
N VAL A 49 16.13 7.49 -0.43
CA VAL A 49 16.49 8.84 0.02
C VAL A 49 17.88 8.86 0.66
N THR A 50 18.10 8.04 1.69
CA THR A 50 19.35 8.08 2.46
C THR A 50 20.56 7.60 1.66
N GLN A 51 20.48 6.40 1.07
CA GLN A 51 21.63 5.76 0.43
C GLN A 51 21.96 6.34 -0.95
N LEU A 52 20.95 6.77 -1.71
CA LEU A 52 21.14 7.23 -3.08
C LEU A 52 21.00 8.74 -3.20
N THR A 53 19.88 9.33 -2.77
CA THR A 53 19.67 10.78 -2.95
C THR A 53 20.59 11.63 -2.07
N PHE A 54 20.89 11.17 -0.85
CA PHE A 54 21.79 11.86 0.09
C PHE A 54 23.14 11.15 0.27
N ALA A 55 23.49 10.24 -0.64
CA ALA A 55 24.80 9.58 -0.72
C ALA A 55 25.27 8.93 0.60
N GLY A 56 24.36 8.31 1.33
CA GLY A 56 24.64 7.60 2.58
C GLY A 56 24.57 8.47 3.84
N ARG A 57 24.40 9.80 3.71
CA ARG A 57 24.16 10.69 4.86
C ARG A 57 22.77 10.49 5.44
N ASP A 58 22.68 10.66 6.75
CA ASP A 58 21.42 10.62 7.49
C ASP A 58 21.10 11.98 8.11
N TRP A 59 19.91 12.09 8.71
CA TRP A 59 19.37 13.36 9.20
C TRP A 59 20.01 13.86 10.50
N ARG A 60 20.87 13.06 11.14
CA ARG A 60 21.64 13.43 12.34
C ARG A 60 23.02 13.99 12.02
N ASP A 61 23.51 13.86 10.79
CA ASP A 61 24.78 14.44 10.39
C ASP A 61 24.74 15.98 10.52
N GLU A 62 25.81 16.59 11.03
CA GLU A 62 25.86 18.05 11.35
C GLU A 62 25.59 18.93 10.11
N ASP A 63 26.02 18.47 8.94
CA ASP A 63 25.86 19.17 7.65
C ASP A 63 24.60 18.74 6.88
N ALA A 64 23.78 17.82 7.42
CA ALA A 64 22.57 17.36 6.75
C ALA A 64 21.39 18.29 7.04
N ASP A 65 20.78 18.82 5.97
CA ASP A 65 19.49 19.48 6.08
C ASP A 65 18.38 18.44 6.30
N ARG A 66 18.07 18.21 7.57
CA ARG A 66 17.01 17.31 8.03
C ARG A 66 15.65 17.64 7.41
N GLU A 67 15.29 18.92 7.34
CA GLU A 67 13.98 19.33 6.80
C GLU A 67 13.90 19.00 5.31
N PHE A 68 14.99 19.24 4.59
CA PHE A 68 15.12 18.94 3.17
C PHE A 68 15.08 17.43 2.89
N MET A 69 15.75 16.61 3.70
CA MET A 69 15.68 15.14 3.60
C MET A 69 14.27 14.62 3.85
N PHE A 70 13.59 15.15 4.87
CA PHE A 70 12.20 14.77 5.15
C PHE A 70 11.28 15.20 4.02
N ALA A 71 11.40 16.43 3.51
CA ALA A 71 10.60 16.90 2.37
C ALA A 71 10.81 16.02 1.13
N THR A 72 12.04 15.62 0.84
CA THR A 72 12.35 14.68 -0.25
C THR A 72 11.64 13.33 -0.06
N PHE A 73 11.66 12.78 1.16
CA PHE A 73 10.97 11.53 1.48
C PHE A 73 9.45 11.60 1.27
N HIS A 74 8.82 12.74 1.55
CA HIS A 74 7.38 12.94 1.34
C HIS A 74 6.97 12.80 -0.13
N VAL A 75 7.87 13.11 -1.08
CA VAL A 75 7.65 12.88 -2.51
C VAL A 75 8.10 11.49 -2.93
N MET A 76 9.24 11.01 -2.43
CA MET A 76 9.80 9.70 -2.79
C MET A 76 8.85 8.53 -2.46
N ARG A 77 8.23 8.55 -1.28
CA ARG A 77 7.36 7.44 -0.83
C ARG A 77 6.17 7.22 -1.79
N PRO A 78 5.38 8.24 -2.15
CA PRO A 78 4.40 8.15 -3.23
C PRO A 78 4.91 7.60 -4.55
N LEU A 79 6.11 7.99 -5.01
CA LEU A 79 6.67 7.46 -6.26
C LEU A 79 6.96 5.96 -6.17
N HIS A 80 7.52 5.51 -5.05
CA HIS A 80 7.73 4.08 -4.77
C HIS A 80 6.41 3.29 -4.68
N GLU A 81 5.36 3.90 -4.15
CA GLU A 81 4.02 3.31 -4.16
C GLU A 81 3.48 3.16 -5.59
N LEU A 82 3.70 4.13 -6.47
CA LEU A 82 3.34 4.00 -7.89
C LEU A 82 4.14 2.89 -8.58
N LEU A 83 5.46 2.80 -8.35
CA LEU A 83 6.30 1.70 -8.86
C LEU A 83 5.76 0.34 -8.41
N TRP A 84 5.36 0.23 -7.14
CA TRP A 84 4.75 -0.98 -6.60
C TRP A 84 3.49 -1.40 -7.35
N TYR A 85 2.61 -0.44 -7.68
CA TYR A 85 1.40 -0.72 -8.44
C TYR A 85 1.70 -1.12 -9.89
N VAL A 86 2.64 -0.43 -10.55
CA VAL A 86 3.04 -0.73 -11.93
C VAL A 86 3.65 -2.13 -12.02
N VAL A 87 4.53 -2.50 -11.09
CA VAL A 87 5.12 -3.87 -11.02
C VAL A 87 4.03 -4.92 -10.79
N ASP A 88 3.04 -4.65 -9.93
CA ASP A 88 1.92 -5.56 -9.74
C ASP A 88 1.10 -5.77 -11.02
N ALA A 89 0.88 -4.72 -11.83
CA ALA A 89 0.20 -4.80 -13.12
C ALA A 89 1.03 -5.55 -14.17
N LEU A 90 2.33 -5.29 -14.26
CA LEU A 90 3.26 -5.98 -15.17
C LEU A 90 3.31 -7.48 -14.89
N ALA A 91 3.17 -7.88 -13.62
CA ALA A 91 3.09 -9.29 -13.23
C ALA A 91 1.79 -10.00 -13.68
N ARG A 92 0.82 -9.30 -14.28
CA ARG A 92 -0.47 -9.89 -14.71
C ARG A 92 -0.45 -10.23 -16.20
N PRO A 93 -0.52 -11.52 -16.58
CA PRO A 93 -0.58 -11.91 -17.99
C PRO A 93 -1.79 -11.34 -18.74
N ALA A 94 -2.94 -11.21 -18.05
CA ALA A 94 -4.15 -10.63 -18.64
C ALA A 94 -4.00 -9.14 -19.01
N ALA A 95 -3.01 -8.44 -18.46
CA ALA A 95 -2.70 -7.05 -18.78
C ALA A 95 -1.60 -6.90 -19.86
N SER A 96 -1.20 -7.97 -20.55
CA SER A 96 -0.09 -7.99 -21.52
C SER A 96 -0.22 -6.94 -22.63
N ALA A 97 -1.45 -6.65 -23.08
CA ALA A 97 -1.73 -5.62 -24.06
C ALA A 97 -1.32 -4.20 -23.61
N LEU A 98 -1.10 -3.99 -22.31
CA LEU A 98 -0.69 -2.71 -21.72
C LEU A 98 0.76 -2.74 -21.20
N HIS A 99 1.50 -3.86 -21.33
CA HIS A 99 2.85 -3.98 -20.76
C HIS A 99 3.80 -2.90 -21.28
N THR A 100 3.79 -2.60 -22.58
CA THR A 100 4.60 -1.50 -23.14
C THR A 100 4.28 -0.13 -22.52
N GLU A 101 3.02 0.13 -22.17
CA GLU A 101 2.64 1.39 -21.53
C GLU A 101 3.03 1.42 -20.04
N LEU A 102 2.88 0.28 -19.35
CA LEU A 102 3.28 0.08 -17.97
C LEU A 102 4.81 0.17 -17.79
N ASP A 103 5.59 -0.43 -18.70
CA ASP A 103 7.06 -0.35 -18.68
C ASP A 103 7.53 1.10 -18.83
N ARG A 104 6.95 1.86 -19.76
CA ARG A 104 7.25 3.30 -19.90
C ARG A 104 6.90 4.08 -18.63
N ALA A 105 5.77 3.78 -18.00
CA ALA A 105 5.41 4.40 -16.74
C ALA A 105 6.40 4.05 -15.62
N TYR A 106 6.84 2.78 -15.54
CA TYR A 106 7.86 2.34 -14.59
C TYR A 106 9.18 3.10 -14.81
N GLU A 107 9.70 3.10 -16.04
CA GLU A 107 10.96 3.75 -16.41
C GLU A 107 10.93 5.25 -16.09
N HIS A 108 9.82 5.92 -16.41
CA HIS A 108 9.64 7.34 -16.11
C HIS A 108 9.67 7.61 -14.60
N ILE A 109 8.91 6.86 -13.80
CA ILE A 109 8.88 7.04 -12.35
C ILE A 109 10.24 6.69 -11.73
N ASP A 110 10.85 5.58 -12.11
CA ASP A 110 12.17 5.19 -11.59
C ASP A 110 13.23 6.26 -11.92
N ALA A 111 13.20 6.82 -13.13
CA ALA A 111 14.06 7.94 -13.49
C ALA A 111 13.83 9.18 -12.59
N LEU A 112 12.59 9.51 -12.25
CA LEU A 112 12.29 10.58 -11.28
C LEU A 112 12.92 10.30 -9.90
N THR A 113 12.85 9.05 -9.42
CA THR A 113 13.43 8.69 -8.11
C THR A 113 14.96 8.79 -8.06
N ARG A 114 15.64 8.89 -9.20
CA ARG A 114 17.11 8.97 -9.31
C ARG A 114 17.63 10.40 -9.48
N ARG A 115 16.74 11.39 -9.57
CA ARG A 115 17.13 12.81 -9.68
C ARG A 115 17.67 13.34 -8.35
N SER A 116 18.17 14.57 -8.36
CA SER A 116 18.57 15.26 -7.13
C SER A 116 17.35 15.49 -6.22
N ALA A 117 17.60 15.67 -4.92
CA ALA A 117 16.56 15.96 -3.93
C ALA A 117 15.68 17.15 -4.34
N GLU A 118 16.30 18.22 -4.86
CA GLU A 118 15.57 19.42 -5.29
C GLU A 118 14.62 19.14 -6.46
N GLU A 119 15.07 18.38 -7.46
CA GLU A 119 14.26 18.01 -8.61
C GLU A 119 13.13 17.05 -8.24
N ILE A 120 13.40 16.11 -7.31
CA ILE A 120 12.36 15.24 -6.75
C ILE A 120 11.28 16.10 -6.08
N MET A 121 11.67 17.05 -5.22
CA MET A 121 10.72 17.91 -4.52
C MET A 121 9.89 18.81 -5.44
N ARG A 122 10.45 19.21 -6.61
CA ARG A 122 9.75 19.99 -7.63
C ARG A 122 8.89 19.13 -8.58
N SER A 123 8.91 17.81 -8.45
CA SER A 123 8.18 16.92 -9.35
C SER A 123 6.66 17.06 -9.15
N ASP A 124 5.90 17.07 -10.25
CA ASP A 124 4.43 17.10 -10.23
C ASP A 124 3.86 15.73 -9.84
N LEU A 125 3.88 15.44 -8.54
CA LEU A 125 3.40 14.17 -8.02
C LEU A 125 1.92 13.90 -8.34
N THR A 126 1.10 14.95 -8.43
CA THR A 126 -0.32 14.81 -8.77
C THR A 126 -0.47 14.34 -10.21
N GLY A 127 0.22 15.00 -11.16
CA GLY A 127 0.24 14.58 -12.55
C GLY A 127 0.82 13.18 -12.76
N GLU A 128 1.87 12.80 -12.01
CA GLU A 128 2.41 11.44 -12.03
C GLU A 128 1.35 10.40 -11.59
N ARG A 129 0.64 10.68 -10.49
CA ARG A 129 -0.41 9.80 -9.98
C ARG A 129 -1.55 9.64 -10.99
N GLU A 130 -1.99 10.73 -11.62
CA GLU A 130 -3.08 10.71 -12.59
C GLU A 130 -2.73 9.88 -13.83
N ARG A 131 -1.56 10.13 -14.44
CA ARG A 131 -1.07 9.36 -15.60
C ARG A 131 -1.01 7.86 -15.30
N VAL A 132 -0.41 7.48 -14.18
CA VAL A 132 -0.26 6.07 -13.80
C VAL A 132 -1.62 5.45 -13.48
N ARG A 133 -2.51 6.19 -12.81
CA ARG A 133 -3.85 5.72 -12.48
C ARG A 133 -4.62 5.28 -13.72
N GLU A 134 -4.53 6.00 -14.84
CA GLU A 134 -5.26 5.63 -16.06
C GLU A 134 -4.88 4.26 -16.62
N VAL A 135 -3.57 3.95 -16.66
CA VAL A 135 -3.11 2.63 -17.15
C VAL A 135 -3.42 1.51 -16.15
N LEU A 136 -3.29 1.77 -14.84
CA LEU A 136 -3.63 0.78 -13.80
C LEU A 136 -5.11 0.39 -13.81
N ILE A 137 -6.01 1.34 -14.08
CA ILE A 137 -7.45 1.07 -14.20
C ILE A 137 -7.75 0.18 -15.39
N ARG A 138 -7.13 0.45 -16.54
CA ARG A 138 -7.29 -0.40 -17.73
C ARG A 138 -6.72 -1.79 -17.49
N ALA A 139 -5.55 -1.91 -16.88
CA ALA A 139 -4.96 -3.20 -16.50
C ALA A 139 -5.85 -3.99 -15.54
N SER A 140 -6.40 -3.32 -14.52
CA SER A 140 -7.38 -3.90 -13.59
C SER A 140 -8.62 -4.43 -14.32
N ALA A 141 -9.17 -3.63 -15.23
CA ALA A 141 -10.34 -4.01 -16.00
C ALA A 141 -10.07 -5.26 -16.87
N LEU A 142 -8.90 -5.35 -17.50
CA LEU A 142 -8.50 -6.52 -18.30
C LEU A 142 -8.42 -7.80 -17.46
N VAL A 143 -7.78 -7.74 -16.27
CA VAL A 143 -7.72 -8.88 -15.36
C VAL A 143 -9.14 -9.29 -14.94
N ARG A 144 -9.92 -8.33 -14.45
CA ARG A 144 -11.25 -8.58 -13.88
C ARG A 144 -12.29 -9.01 -14.91
N ALA A 145 -12.10 -8.68 -16.20
CA ALA A 145 -12.99 -9.12 -17.28
C ALA A 145 -13.05 -10.65 -17.38
N GLY A 146 -11.93 -11.34 -17.11
CA GLY A 146 -11.86 -12.81 -17.13
C GLY A 146 -12.70 -13.49 -16.06
N VAL A 147 -12.99 -12.80 -14.95
CA VAL A 147 -13.70 -13.36 -13.79
C VAL A 147 -15.22 -13.22 -13.87
N ARG A 148 -15.72 -12.16 -14.50
CA ARG A 148 -17.15 -11.77 -14.45
C ARG A 148 -18.00 -12.38 -15.57
N THR A 149 -17.41 -13.20 -16.44
CA THR A 149 -18.14 -13.88 -17.52
C THR A 149 -19.18 -14.84 -16.95
N GLY A 150 -20.47 -14.61 -17.26
CA GLY A 150 -21.57 -15.50 -16.89
C GLY A 150 -22.06 -15.48 -15.44
N ARG A 151 -21.50 -14.64 -14.55
CA ARG A 151 -21.87 -14.61 -13.13
C ARG A 151 -22.58 -13.33 -12.71
N ARG A 152 -23.78 -13.47 -12.11
CA ARG A 152 -24.50 -12.34 -11.50
C ARG A 152 -23.81 -11.94 -10.18
N PRO A 153 -23.51 -10.64 -9.96
CA PRO A 153 -22.92 -10.19 -8.70
C PRO A 153 -23.90 -10.39 -7.53
N THR A 154 -23.36 -10.83 -6.39
CA THR A 154 -24.10 -10.93 -5.12
C THR A 154 -24.59 -9.56 -4.67
N ARG A 155 -25.54 -9.51 -3.71
CA ARG A 155 -25.99 -8.24 -3.13
C ARG A 155 -24.82 -7.45 -2.51
N ALA A 156 -23.91 -8.15 -1.85
CA ALA A 156 -22.65 -7.62 -1.35
C ALA A 156 -21.76 -7.09 -2.49
N GLY A 157 -21.57 -7.88 -3.54
CA GLY A 157 -20.77 -7.50 -4.72
C GLY A 157 -21.35 -6.31 -5.51
N ARG A 158 -22.64 -5.99 -5.37
CA ARG A 158 -23.25 -4.77 -5.92
C ARG A 158 -22.96 -3.52 -5.10
N ARG A 159 -22.76 -3.66 -3.79
CA ARG A 159 -22.39 -2.56 -2.90
C ARG A 159 -20.89 -2.27 -2.94
N ALA A 160 -20.10 -3.29 -3.23
CA ALA A 160 -18.65 -3.20 -3.39
C ALA A 160 -18.30 -2.60 -4.77
N GLN A 161 -18.14 -1.27 -4.77
CA GLN A 161 -17.79 -0.45 -5.92
C GLN A 161 -16.71 0.58 -5.52
N PRO A 162 -16.09 1.29 -6.47
CA PRO A 162 -15.07 2.30 -6.16
C PRO A 162 -15.60 3.34 -5.17
N GLY A 163 -14.81 3.64 -4.14
CA GLY A 163 -15.14 4.64 -3.11
C GLY A 163 -16.29 4.25 -2.17
N ALA A 164 -16.80 3.02 -2.24
CA ALA A 164 -17.90 2.58 -1.38
C ALA A 164 -17.56 2.74 0.12
N ASP A 165 -18.52 3.23 0.90
CA ASP A 165 -18.44 3.18 2.35
C ASP A 165 -19.01 1.84 2.83
N LEU A 166 -18.11 0.99 3.32
CA LEU A 166 -18.38 -0.36 3.79
C LEU A 166 -17.85 -0.52 5.22
N MET A 167 -17.70 0.59 5.96
CA MET A 167 -17.24 0.56 7.34
C MET A 167 -18.14 -0.33 8.19
N GLY A 168 -17.54 -1.30 8.89
CA GLY A 168 -18.27 -2.25 9.74
C GLY A 168 -19.22 -3.19 8.99
N ALA A 169 -19.20 -3.23 7.65
CA ALA A 169 -20.10 -4.06 6.87
C ALA A 169 -19.79 -5.55 7.07
N ASP A 170 -20.83 -6.37 7.23
CA ASP A 170 -20.71 -7.83 7.13
C ASP A 170 -20.77 -8.27 5.67
N LEU A 171 -19.63 -8.73 5.17
CA LEU A 171 -19.43 -9.27 3.84
C LEU A 171 -18.87 -10.70 3.92
N SER A 172 -18.94 -11.35 5.09
CA SER A 172 -18.33 -12.65 5.33
C SER A 172 -18.83 -13.75 4.37
N GLY A 173 -17.92 -14.62 3.95
CA GLY A 173 -18.16 -15.75 3.06
C GLY A 173 -18.58 -15.36 1.63
N GLN A 174 -18.58 -14.07 1.29
CA GLN A 174 -19.00 -13.62 -0.04
C GLN A 174 -17.93 -13.90 -1.09
N ASP A 175 -18.39 -14.26 -2.28
CA ASP A 175 -17.55 -14.21 -3.47
C ASP A 175 -17.46 -12.77 -3.97
N LEU A 176 -16.30 -12.16 -3.75
CA LEU A 176 -15.96 -10.81 -4.16
C LEU A 176 -14.84 -10.84 -5.23
N ARG A 177 -14.73 -11.97 -5.94
CA ARG A 177 -13.70 -12.16 -6.97
C ARG A 177 -13.88 -11.13 -8.07
N GLY A 178 -12.79 -10.46 -8.44
CA GLY A 178 -12.80 -9.46 -9.51
C GLY A 178 -13.67 -8.23 -9.23
N VAL A 179 -13.99 -7.94 -7.97
CA VAL A 179 -14.72 -6.73 -7.57
C VAL A 179 -13.81 -5.49 -7.60
N ASP A 180 -14.41 -4.33 -7.85
CA ASP A 180 -13.71 -3.05 -7.80
C ASP A 180 -13.89 -2.41 -6.42
N LEU A 181 -12.84 -2.42 -5.60
CA LEU A 181 -12.84 -1.83 -4.25
C LEU A 181 -11.90 -0.62 -4.17
N ARG A 182 -11.52 -0.03 -5.31
CA ARG A 182 -10.63 1.13 -5.36
C ARG A 182 -11.14 2.25 -4.46
N GLY A 183 -10.34 2.67 -3.49
CA GLY A 183 -10.68 3.74 -2.55
C GLY A 183 -11.83 3.42 -1.58
N ALA A 184 -12.30 2.17 -1.52
CA ALA A 184 -13.38 1.80 -0.60
C ALA A 184 -12.95 1.92 0.87
N ARG A 185 -13.87 2.35 1.73
CA ARG A 185 -13.66 2.41 3.19
C ARG A 185 -14.14 1.10 3.80
N LEU A 186 -13.21 0.20 4.11
CA LEU A 186 -13.50 -1.13 4.67
C LEU A 186 -13.12 -1.22 6.16
N ILE A 187 -13.01 -0.07 6.82
CA ILE A 187 -12.59 0.02 8.22
C ILE A 187 -13.50 -0.87 9.08
N ALA A 188 -12.91 -1.81 9.83
CA ALA A 188 -13.64 -2.77 10.67
C ALA A 188 -14.70 -3.62 9.94
N ALA A 189 -14.67 -3.71 8.61
CA ALA A 189 -15.53 -4.61 7.86
C ALA A 189 -15.16 -6.09 8.11
N ASP A 190 -16.16 -6.97 8.05
CA ASP A 190 -16.00 -8.41 8.15
C ASP A 190 -15.93 -9.02 6.74
N LEU A 191 -14.73 -9.44 6.33
CA LEU A 191 -14.43 -10.12 5.07
C LEU A 191 -13.96 -11.56 5.32
N ARG A 192 -14.33 -12.16 6.45
CA ARG A 192 -13.90 -13.51 6.80
C ARG A 192 -14.35 -14.51 5.75
N GLY A 193 -13.44 -15.38 5.31
CA GLY A 193 -13.74 -16.40 4.31
C GLY A 193 -14.12 -15.88 2.92
N CYS A 194 -13.92 -14.59 2.62
CA CYS A 194 -14.20 -14.05 1.30
C CYS A 194 -13.22 -14.53 0.24
N ASP A 195 -13.71 -14.72 -0.98
CA ASP A 195 -12.85 -14.80 -2.16
C ASP A 195 -12.64 -13.39 -2.72
N LEU A 196 -11.43 -12.85 -2.59
CA LEU A 196 -11.01 -11.52 -3.06
C LEU A 196 -9.98 -11.64 -4.19
N ARG A 197 -9.83 -12.83 -4.80
CA ARG A 197 -8.94 -13.01 -5.94
C ARG A 197 -9.30 -12.04 -7.05
N GLU A 198 -8.28 -11.41 -7.63
CA GLU A 198 -8.41 -10.40 -8.68
C GLU A 198 -9.25 -9.15 -8.31
N ALA A 199 -9.61 -8.97 -7.03
CA ALA A 199 -10.23 -7.73 -6.58
C ALA A 199 -9.23 -6.57 -6.65
N ASP A 200 -9.70 -5.39 -7.08
CA ASP A 200 -8.87 -4.18 -7.13
C ASP A 200 -8.94 -3.43 -5.79
N LEU A 201 -7.80 -3.33 -5.12
CA LEU A 201 -7.67 -2.74 -3.78
C LEU A 201 -6.84 -1.45 -3.76
N ILE A 202 -6.58 -0.78 -4.90
CA ILE A 202 -5.84 0.51 -4.89
C ILE A 202 -6.53 1.47 -3.93
N GLY A 203 -5.79 1.95 -2.93
CA GLY A 203 -6.28 2.96 -1.98
C GLY A 203 -7.43 2.51 -1.07
N ALA A 204 -7.80 1.22 -1.06
CA ALA A 204 -8.79 0.70 -0.12
C ALA A 204 -8.28 0.81 1.32
N ASP A 205 -9.12 1.29 2.23
CA ASP A 205 -8.78 1.44 3.65
C ASP A 205 -9.17 0.18 4.42
N LEU A 206 -8.18 -0.68 4.68
CA LEU A 206 -8.34 -1.97 5.36
C LEU A 206 -8.09 -1.92 6.88
N ARG A 207 -8.11 -0.74 7.51
CA ARG A 207 -7.83 -0.62 8.94
C ARG A 207 -8.83 -1.44 9.77
N ASN A 208 -8.30 -2.40 10.53
CA ASN A 208 -9.08 -3.32 11.37
C ASN A 208 -10.08 -4.20 10.60
N THR A 209 -10.03 -4.28 9.26
CA THR A 209 -10.82 -5.24 8.48
C THR A 209 -10.43 -6.66 8.89
N ASP A 210 -11.42 -7.53 9.09
CA ASP A 210 -11.18 -8.95 9.37
C ASP A 210 -11.12 -9.74 8.05
N LEU A 211 -9.92 -10.14 7.65
CA LEU A 211 -9.63 -10.96 6.47
C LEU A 211 -9.39 -12.44 6.83
N SER A 212 -9.78 -12.89 8.03
CA SER A 212 -9.52 -14.27 8.47
C SER A 212 -10.09 -15.27 7.47
N ASP A 213 -9.25 -16.20 7.03
CA ASP A 213 -9.59 -17.23 6.04
C ASP A 213 -9.97 -16.73 4.65
N ALA A 214 -9.81 -15.42 4.35
CA ALA A 214 -10.04 -14.87 3.03
C ALA A 214 -8.93 -15.24 2.03
N ASP A 215 -9.27 -15.33 0.75
CA ASP A 215 -8.31 -15.54 -0.34
C ASP A 215 -8.05 -14.24 -1.10
N LEU A 216 -6.89 -13.62 -0.84
CA LEU A 216 -6.37 -12.44 -1.57
C LEU A 216 -5.18 -12.81 -2.48
N SER A 217 -4.92 -14.09 -2.72
CA SER A 217 -3.67 -14.57 -3.36
C SER A 217 -3.35 -13.91 -4.71
N THR A 218 -4.37 -13.48 -5.45
CA THR A 218 -4.22 -12.76 -6.71
C THR A 218 -4.86 -11.37 -6.71
N ALA A 219 -5.23 -10.83 -5.54
CA ALA A 219 -5.75 -9.47 -5.43
C ALA A 219 -4.78 -8.46 -6.05
N LEU A 220 -5.34 -7.43 -6.67
CA LEU A 220 -4.60 -6.42 -7.42
C LEU A 220 -4.22 -5.28 -6.49
N TYR A 221 -2.98 -4.84 -6.64
CA TYR A 221 -2.46 -3.61 -6.04
C TYR A 221 -2.50 -3.56 -4.51
N LEU A 222 -2.65 -4.71 -3.85
CA LEU A 222 -2.55 -4.80 -2.40
C LEU A 222 -1.13 -4.42 -1.94
N THR A 223 -1.04 -3.64 -0.87
CA THR A 223 0.22 -3.19 -0.27
C THR A 223 0.46 -3.87 1.07
N GLN A 224 1.73 -3.93 1.49
CA GLN A 224 2.09 -4.46 2.82
C GLN A 224 1.44 -3.64 3.93
N MET A 225 1.35 -2.32 3.76
CA MET A 225 0.69 -1.42 4.71
C MET A 225 -0.79 -1.78 4.91
N GLN A 226 -1.53 -2.05 3.83
CA GLN A 226 -2.93 -2.48 3.92
C GLN A 226 -3.07 -3.82 4.65
N VAL A 227 -2.17 -4.78 4.40
CA VAL A 227 -2.15 -6.07 5.09
C VAL A 227 -1.82 -5.90 6.58
N ASN A 228 -0.83 -5.08 6.92
CA ASN A 228 -0.44 -4.80 8.31
C ASN A 228 -1.55 -4.11 9.11
N ALA A 229 -2.37 -3.28 8.43
CA ALA A 229 -3.50 -2.58 9.01
C ALA A 229 -4.71 -3.49 9.29
N ALA A 230 -4.81 -4.62 8.60
CA ALA A 230 -5.88 -5.58 8.72
C ALA A 230 -5.58 -6.66 9.77
N ARG A 231 -6.60 -7.47 10.03
CA ARG A 231 -6.52 -8.73 10.79
C ARG A 231 -6.66 -9.89 9.82
N GLY A 232 -6.06 -11.01 10.12
CA GLY A 232 -6.20 -12.23 9.32
C GLY A 232 -5.79 -13.44 10.13
N SER A 233 -5.97 -14.61 9.52
CA SER A 233 -5.67 -15.90 10.11
C SER A 233 -4.48 -16.57 9.43
N ARG A 234 -4.04 -17.71 9.97
CA ARG A 234 -3.11 -18.62 9.28
C ARG A 234 -3.61 -19.14 7.94
N ALA A 235 -4.92 -19.18 7.72
CA ALA A 235 -5.50 -19.64 6.47
C ALA A 235 -5.69 -18.50 5.45
N THR A 236 -5.63 -17.23 5.88
CA THR A 236 -5.68 -16.08 4.97
C THR A 236 -4.54 -16.18 3.95
N ARG A 237 -4.92 -16.15 2.67
CA ARG A 237 -3.99 -16.26 1.53
C ARG A 237 -3.65 -14.87 1.01
N LEU A 238 -2.36 -14.61 0.87
CA LEU A 238 -1.83 -13.34 0.38
C LEU A 238 -1.08 -13.56 -0.94
N PRO A 239 -0.94 -12.52 -1.78
CA PRO A 239 0.04 -12.53 -2.86
C PRO A 239 1.43 -12.87 -2.32
N SER A 240 2.19 -13.68 -3.06
CA SER A 240 3.50 -14.21 -2.60
C SER A 240 4.54 -13.14 -2.25
N ARG A 241 4.41 -11.94 -2.85
CA ARG A 241 5.25 -10.76 -2.61
C ARG A 241 4.95 -10.03 -1.30
N LEU A 242 3.87 -10.38 -0.61
CA LEU A 242 3.47 -9.80 0.67
C LEU A 242 3.78 -10.75 1.81
N ARG A 243 4.20 -10.18 2.94
CA ARG A 243 4.49 -10.92 4.16
C ARG A 243 3.26 -10.95 5.06
N ARG A 244 2.99 -12.10 5.64
CA ARG A 244 1.99 -12.22 6.71
C ARG A 244 2.45 -11.43 7.93
N PRO A 245 1.63 -10.53 8.49
CA PRO A 245 1.96 -9.84 9.72
C PRO A 245 2.06 -10.81 10.90
N SER A 246 3.02 -10.59 11.80
CA SER A 246 3.24 -11.45 12.97
C SER A 246 2.08 -11.42 13.97
N HIS A 247 1.26 -10.37 13.95
CA HIS A 247 0.09 -10.21 14.83
C HIS A 247 -1.18 -10.91 14.33
N TRP A 248 -1.13 -11.61 13.20
CA TRP A 248 -2.24 -12.43 12.71
C TRP A 248 -2.27 -13.77 13.45
N SER A 249 -3.47 -14.29 13.74
CA SER A 249 -3.71 -15.45 14.60
C SER A 249 -3.84 -16.78 13.85
#